data_AF-A0A8A1LTM8-F1
#
_entry.id   AF-A0A8A1LTM8-F1
#
_cell.length_a   1.000
_cell.length_b   1.000
_cell.length_c   1.000
_cell.angle_alpha   90.00
_cell.angle_beta   90.00
_cell.angle_gamma   90.00
#
_symmetry.space_group_name_H-M   'P 1'
#
loop_
_entity.id
_entity.type
_entity.pdbx_description
1 polymer ?
#
loop_
_entity_poly.entity_id
_entity_poly.type
_entity_poly.pdbx_seq_one_letter_code
_entity_poly.pdbx_strand_id
1 'polypeptide(L)'
;MDFSAAYDPTTFANVSSLENAAKGFSNLNGLSIVETTLKNLILQHEVADIFGVALVHRHFDLDDGTVLVEKDMVLSPWTCNGSWDKFGGKIALISWLCKEDKTVPYEFGFYSYRQASPTKLEKHSAFAQAYFDSVKEHGLEEYIGLRRLTGHEPKEMLECTEGKVYINFSISEVSLSETHHQKKLSRCWPK
;
A
#
# COMPACT_ATOMS: atom_id res chain seq x y z
N MET A 1 5.81 17.32 7.95
CA MET A 1 4.80 16.35 7.51
C MET A 1 3.85 16.08 8.65
N ASP A 2 2.55 16.15 8.37
CA ASP A 2 1.47 15.88 9.30
C ASP A 2 0.99 14.42 9.16
N PHE A 3 1.00 13.70 10.28
CA PHE A 3 0.61 12.29 10.38
C PHE A 3 -0.77 12.08 11.01
N SER A 4 -1.46 13.18 11.35
CA SER A 4 -2.74 13.13 12.08
C SER A 4 -3.97 12.99 11.19
N ALA A 5 -3.78 12.90 9.87
CA ALA A 5 -4.88 12.83 8.92
C ALA A 5 -5.78 11.61 9.19
N ALA A 6 -7.05 11.88 9.45
CA ALA A 6 -8.06 10.85 9.53
C ALA A 6 -8.30 10.23 8.14
N TYR A 7 -8.79 9.00 8.12
CA TYR A 7 -9.26 8.39 6.88
C TYR A 7 -10.46 9.16 6.33
N ASP A 8 -10.38 9.48 5.04
CA ASP A 8 -11.45 10.04 4.25
C ASP A 8 -11.77 9.06 3.10
N PRO A 9 -12.98 8.50 3.03
CA PRO A 9 -13.38 7.59 1.95
C PRO A 9 -13.16 8.15 0.55
N THR A 10 -13.23 9.47 0.39
CA THR A 10 -12.98 10.13 -0.90
C THR A 10 -11.52 10.00 -1.34
N THR A 11 -10.59 9.77 -0.41
CA THR A 11 -9.18 9.47 -0.73
C THR A 11 -9.11 8.22 -1.58
N PHE A 12 -9.70 7.12 -1.14
CA PHE A 12 -9.70 5.86 -1.89
C PHE A 12 -10.46 5.99 -3.21
N ALA A 13 -11.63 6.65 -3.19
CA ALA A 13 -12.44 6.82 -4.39
C ALA A 13 -11.73 7.56 -5.54
N ASN A 14 -10.84 8.51 -5.18
CA ASN A 14 -10.08 9.32 -6.13
C ASN A 14 -8.76 8.66 -6.60
N VAL A 15 -8.37 7.53 -6.03
CA VAL A 15 -7.21 6.78 -6.51
C VAL A 15 -7.46 6.29 -7.94
N SER A 16 -6.42 6.36 -8.78
CA SER A 16 -6.45 5.93 -10.17
C SER A 16 -6.69 4.42 -10.34
N SER A 17 -7.14 4.01 -11.52
CA SER A 17 -7.10 2.59 -11.88
C SER A 17 -5.65 2.10 -11.98
N LEU A 18 -5.44 0.78 -11.85
CA LEU A 18 -4.12 0.15 -12.00
C LEU A 18 -3.43 0.55 -13.30
N GLU A 19 -4.15 0.56 -14.44
CA GLU A 19 -3.52 0.87 -15.73
C GLU A 19 -3.05 2.31 -15.79
N ASN A 20 -3.86 3.25 -15.29
CA ASN A 20 -3.53 4.66 -15.28
C ASN A 20 -2.37 4.95 -14.33
N ALA A 21 -2.39 4.35 -13.13
CA ALA A 21 -1.29 4.47 -12.18
C ALA A 21 0.02 3.92 -12.74
N ALA A 22 -0.01 2.72 -13.33
CA ALA A 22 1.17 2.09 -13.93
C ALA A 22 1.73 2.91 -15.11
N LYS A 23 0.85 3.48 -15.93
CA LYS A 23 1.24 4.36 -17.04
C LYS A 23 1.89 5.64 -16.53
N GLY A 24 1.28 6.33 -15.56
CA GLY A 24 1.83 7.54 -14.95
C GLY A 24 3.19 7.30 -14.30
N PHE A 25 3.28 6.24 -13.49
CA PHE A 25 4.52 5.78 -12.88
C PHE A 25 5.63 5.53 -13.91
N SER A 26 5.30 4.85 -15.01
CA SER A 26 6.28 4.54 -16.07
C SER A 26 6.75 5.80 -16.82
N ASN A 27 5.82 6.72 -17.11
CA ASN A 27 6.13 7.98 -17.81
C ASN A 27 7.09 8.88 -17.02
N LEU A 28 7.09 8.76 -15.70
CA LEU A 28 7.96 9.52 -14.80
C LEU A 28 9.25 8.77 -14.43
N ASN A 29 9.58 7.70 -15.14
CA ASN A 29 10.75 6.85 -14.83
C ASN A 29 10.71 6.30 -13.39
N GLY A 30 9.50 6.05 -12.87
CA GLY A 30 9.27 5.73 -11.46
C GLY A 30 10.04 4.50 -10.99
N LEU A 31 10.24 3.49 -11.84
CA LEU A 31 11.01 2.30 -11.48
C LEU A 31 12.45 2.63 -11.11
N SER A 32 13.11 3.48 -11.89
CA SER A 32 14.47 3.92 -11.61
C SER A 32 14.55 4.70 -10.30
N ILE A 33 13.57 5.56 -10.02
CA ILE A 33 13.49 6.36 -8.78
C ILE A 33 13.27 5.45 -7.57
N VAL A 34 12.44 4.41 -7.71
CA VAL A 34 12.23 3.41 -6.67
C VAL A 34 13.52 2.63 -6.40
N GLU A 35 14.16 2.09 -7.43
CA GLU A 35 15.34 1.21 -7.30
C GLU A 35 16.59 1.95 -6.82
N THR A 36 16.67 3.27 -7.05
CA THR A 36 17.80 4.11 -6.65
C THR A 36 17.48 4.94 -5.42
N THR A 37 16.61 5.95 -5.54
CA THR A 37 16.35 6.94 -4.49
C THR A 37 15.57 6.34 -3.31
N LEU A 38 14.38 5.79 -3.55
CA LEU A 38 13.51 5.34 -2.45
C LEU A 38 14.06 4.11 -1.73
N LYS A 39 14.64 3.17 -2.49
CA LYS A 39 15.35 2.02 -1.91
C LYS A 39 16.49 2.47 -0.99
N ASN A 40 17.30 3.45 -1.40
CA ASN A 40 18.38 3.96 -0.56
C ASN A 40 17.85 4.59 0.72
N LEU A 41 16.76 5.36 0.68
CA LEU A 41 16.13 5.91 1.89
C LEU A 41 15.65 4.81 2.84
N ILE A 42 14.98 3.78 2.32
CA ILE A 42 14.51 2.64 3.12
C ILE A 42 15.69 1.94 3.83
N LEU A 43 16.80 1.73 3.12
CA LEU A 43 17.99 1.09 3.68
C LEU A 43 18.73 1.98 4.68
N GLN A 44 18.93 3.26 4.37
CA GLN A 44 19.64 4.22 5.24
C GLN A 44 18.94 4.45 6.57
N HIS A 45 17.60 4.37 6.58
CA HIS A 45 16.80 4.50 7.79
C HIS A 45 16.55 3.16 8.51
N GLU A 46 17.10 2.05 8.01
CA GLU A 46 16.97 0.71 8.61
C GLU A 46 15.51 0.23 8.75
N VAL A 47 14.66 0.57 7.77
CA VAL A 47 13.22 0.25 7.79
C VAL A 47 12.79 -0.76 6.72
N ALA A 48 13.75 -1.47 6.12
CA ALA A 48 13.49 -2.43 5.02
C ALA A 48 12.60 -3.63 5.40
N ASP A 49 12.56 -3.99 6.68
CA ASP A 49 11.67 -5.05 7.19
C ASP A 49 10.31 -4.49 7.69
N ILE A 50 10.11 -3.17 7.61
CA ILE A 50 8.91 -2.50 8.14
C ILE A 50 8.09 -1.87 7.02
N PHE A 51 8.74 -1.23 6.05
CA PHE A 51 8.09 -0.49 4.98
C PHE A 51 8.60 -0.88 3.60
N GLY A 52 7.70 -0.80 2.63
CA GLY A 52 7.96 -0.93 1.21
C GLY A 52 7.23 0.15 0.41
N VAL A 53 7.44 0.09 -0.91
CA VAL A 53 6.83 1.00 -1.88
C VAL A 53 5.56 0.36 -2.43
N ALA A 54 4.47 1.13 -2.51
CA ALA A 54 3.23 0.70 -3.16
C ALA A 54 2.90 1.57 -4.36
N LEU A 55 2.45 0.95 -5.45
CA LEU A 55 1.80 1.67 -6.55
C LEU A 55 0.39 2.03 -6.10
N VAL A 56 0.05 3.32 -6.09
CA VAL A 56 -1.24 3.82 -5.62
C VAL A 56 -2.28 3.60 -6.70
N HIS A 57 -3.13 2.60 -6.51
CA HIS A 57 -4.21 2.27 -7.42
C HIS A 57 -5.39 1.61 -6.69
N ARG A 58 -6.55 1.58 -7.35
CA ARG A 58 -7.72 0.80 -6.94
C ARG A 58 -8.15 -0.09 -8.09
N HIS A 59 -8.74 -1.25 -7.83
CA HIS A 59 -9.37 -2.05 -8.89
C HIS A 59 -10.89 -2.13 -8.83
N PHE A 60 -11.52 -1.69 -7.73
CA PHE A 60 -12.97 -1.56 -7.62
C PHE A 60 -13.36 -0.39 -6.69
N ASP A 61 -14.64 -0.01 -6.76
CA ASP A 61 -15.25 0.94 -5.84
C ASP A 61 -15.64 0.27 -4.52
N LEU A 62 -15.43 0.98 -3.41
CA LEU A 62 -15.89 0.58 -2.08
C LEU A 62 -17.32 1.08 -1.84
N ASP A 63 -18.07 0.32 -1.04
CA ASP A 63 -19.38 0.76 -0.55
C ASP A 63 -19.21 1.73 0.62
N ASP A 64 -20.20 2.59 0.83
CA ASP A 64 -20.22 3.53 1.94
C ASP A 64 -20.03 2.82 3.30
N GLY A 65 -19.17 3.39 4.15
CA GLY A 65 -18.85 2.83 5.47
C GLY A 65 -17.95 1.58 5.43
N THR A 66 -17.45 1.19 4.26
CA THR A 66 -16.42 0.14 4.13
C THR A 66 -15.04 0.73 3.92
N VAL A 67 -14.04 -0.02 4.36
CA VAL A 67 -12.62 0.26 4.08
C VAL A 67 -11.98 -0.99 3.51
N LEU A 68 -10.94 -0.84 2.72
CA LEU A 68 -10.19 -1.98 2.20
C LEU A 68 -9.26 -2.53 3.30
N VAL A 69 -9.51 -3.76 3.73
CA VAL A 69 -8.75 -4.43 4.80
C VAL A 69 -8.05 -5.65 4.26
N GLU A 70 -6.74 -5.72 4.50
CA GLU A 70 -5.89 -6.87 4.26
C GLU A 70 -5.88 -7.84 5.44
N LYS A 71 -5.99 -9.13 5.12
CA LYS A 71 -5.69 -10.25 6.00
C LYS A 71 -5.06 -11.38 5.17
N ASP A 72 -3.86 -11.80 5.55
CA ASP A 72 -3.14 -12.91 4.90
C ASP A 72 -3.10 -12.78 3.38
N MET A 73 -2.61 -11.65 2.88
CA MET A 73 -2.48 -11.37 1.43
C MET A 73 -3.81 -11.23 0.66
N VAL A 74 -4.94 -11.28 1.35
CA VAL A 74 -6.28 -11.06 0.78
C VAL A 74 -6.81 -9.72 1.27
N LEU A 75 -7.15 -8.82 0.36
CA LEU A 75 -7.76 -7.54 0.68
C LEU A 75 -9.24 -7.56 0.28
N SER A 76 -10.10 -7.12 1.20
CA SER A 76 -11.55 -7.11 0.98
C SER A 76 -12.22 -5.92 1.71
N PRO A 77 -13.37 -5.44 1.22
CA PRO A 77 -14.15 -4.39 1.89
C PRO A 77 -14.67 -4.89 3.23
N TRP A 78 -14.34 -4.20 4.31
CA TRP A 78 -14.88 -4.48 5.64
C TRP A 78 -15.62 -3.27 6.17
N THR A 79 -16.82 -3.50 6.70
CA THR A 79 -17.63 -2.45 7.33
C THR A 79 -17.00 -1.96 8.62
N CYS A 80 -16.67 -0.68 8.69
CA CYS A 80 -16.06 -0.01 9.84
C CYS A 80 -16.95 1.12 10.34
N ASN A 81 -18.10 0.76 10.93
CA ASN A 81 -19.11 1.68 11.47
C ASN A 81 -18.63 2.39 12.76
N GLY A 82 -17.53 3.14 12.69
CA GLY A 82 -16.99 3.91 13.83
C GLY A 82 -16.18 3.10 14.84
N SER A 83 -15.98 1.79 14.62
CA SER A 83 -15.07 0.96 15.42
C SER A 83 -14.02 0.32 14.53
N TRP A 84 -12.76 0.44 14.96
CA TRP A 84 -11.61 -0.24 14.37
C TRP A 84 -11.37 -1.61 15.00
N ASP A 85 -12.09 -1.97 16.06
CA ASP A 85 -11.96 -3.25 16.73
C ASP A 85 -12.91 -4.28 16.11
N LYS A 86 -12.36 -5.41 15.68
CA LYS A 86 -13.07 -6.48 14.95
C LYS A 86 -12.52 -7.84 15.36
N PHE A 87 -13.37 -8.86 15.48
CA PHE A 87 -12.96 -10.28 15.56
C PHE A 87 -11.80 -10.60 16.55
N GLY A 88 -11.72 -9.93 17.70
CA GLY A 88 -10.62 -10.12 18.66
C GLY A 88 -9.27 -9.55 18.20
N GLY A 89 -9.31 -8.53 17.36
CA GLY A 89 -8.18 -7.75 16.88
C GLY A 89 -8.61 -6.33 16.53
N LYS A 90 -7.76 -5.66 15.76
CA LYS A 90 -7.96 -4.29 15.31
C LYS A 90 -7.60 -4.13 13.84
N ILE A 91 -8.31 -3.23 13.18
CA ILE A 91 -7.97 -2.73 11.85
C ILE A 91 -7.02 -1.55 12.06
N ALA A 92 -5.88 -1.57 11.38
CA ALA A 92 -4.86 -0.53 11.46
C ALA A 92 -4.41 -0.11 10.07
N LEU A 93 -3.91 1.12 9.98
CA LEU A 93 -3.37 1.69 8.74
C LEU A 93 -2.18 0.86 8.23
N ILE A 94 -2.15 0.53 6.96
CA ILE A 94 -1.00 -0.14 6.32
C ILE A 94 -0.48 0.58 5.08
N SER A 95 -1.27 1.42 4.41
CA SER A 95 -0.79 2.17 3.24
C SER A 95 -1.15 3.64 3.35
N TRP A 96 -0.19 4.50 2.99
CA TRP A 96 -0.29 5.95 3.01
C TRP A 96 0.15 6.55 1.67
N LEU A 97 -0.56 7.58 1.23
CA LEU A 97 -0.12 8.47 0.16
C LEU A 97 0.25 9.85 0.74
N CYS A 98 0.93 10.68 -0.04
CA CYS A 98 1.16 12.07 0.31
C CYS A 98 0.19 12.96 -0.44
N LYS A 99 -0.48 13.86 0.28
CA LYS A 99 -1.24 14.95 -0.31
C LYS A 99 -0.84 16.23 0.39
N GLU A 100 -0.28 17.17 -0.38
CA GLU A 100 0.35 18.38 0.16
C GLU A 100 1.44 17.99 1.18
N ASP A 101 1.31 18.38 2.45
CA ASP A 101 2.25 18.01 3.52
C ASP A 101 1.66 17.00 4.53
N LYS A 102 0.62 16.26 4.12
CA LYS A 102 -0.07 15.27 4.95
C LYS A 102 0.13 13.86 4.42
N THR A 103 0.39 12.92 5.33
CA THR A 103 0.28 11.48 5.02
C THR A 103 -1.18 11.06 5.16
N VAL A 104 -1.80 10.66 4.05
CA VAL A 104 -3.22 10.28 4.04
C VAL A 104 -3.32 8.75 3.96
N PRO A 105 -4.01 8.10 4.91
CA PRO A 105 -4.24 6.67 4.83
C PRO A 105 -5.25 6.32 3.75
N TYR A 106 -5.04 5.19 3.05
CA TYR A 106 -6.01 4.69 2.07
C TYR A 106 -6.27 3.18 2.12
N GLU A 107 -5.39 2.38 2.73
CA GLU A 107 -5.60 0.94 2.98
C GLU A 107 -5.27 0.53 4.41
N PHE A 108 -5.89 -0.56 4.84
CA PHE A 108 -5.85 -1.05 6.20
C PHE A 108 -5.52 -2.54 6.24
N GLY A 109 -5.07 -3.01 7.39
CA GLY A 109 -4.80 -4.41 7.66
C GLY A 109 -5.39 -4.83 9.01
N PHE A 110 -5.80 -6.08 9.11
CA PHE A 110 -6.25 -6.68 10.35
C PHE A 110 -5.07 -7.23 11.16
N TYR A 111 -5.02 -6.88 12.45
CA TYR A 111 -4.04 -7.35 13.41
C TYR A 111 -4.74 -7.98 14.61
N SER A 112 -4.44 -9.24 14.89
CA SER A 112 -4.99 -9.93 16.08
C SER A 112 -4.41 -9.33 17.36
N TYR A 113 -5.20 -9.25 18.44
CA TYR A 113 -4.67 -8.86 19.76
C TYR A 113 -3.67 -9.85 20.35
N ARG A 114 -3.58 -11.06 19.78
CA ARG A 114 -2.55 -12.04 20.14
C ARG A 114 -1.18 -11.69 19.57
N GLN A 115 -1.12 -10.80 18.59
CA GLN A 115 0.11 -10.34 17.94
C GLN A 115 0.49 -8.96 18.48
N ALA A 116 1.76 -8.61 18.34
CA ALA A 116 2.22 -7.27 18.64
C ALA A 116 1.46 -6.26 17.76
N SER A 117 1.05 -5.15 18.37
CA SER A 117 0.49 -4.04 17.61
C SER A 117 1.53 -3.51 16.63
N PRO A 118 1.14 -3.19 15.38
CA PRO A 118 2.09 -2.67 14.43
C PRO A 118 2.60 -1.29 14.86
N THR A 119 3.87 -1.03 14.61
CA THR A 119 4.51 0.26 14.91
C THR A 119 3.86 1.37 14.11
N LYS A 120 3.49 2.46 14.78
CA LYS A 120 2.90 3.62 14.12
C LYS A 120 3.94 4.37 13.26
N LEU A 121 3.49 4.97 12.15
CA LEU A 121 4.36 5.64 11.18
C LEU A 121 5.13 6.81 11.81
N GLU A 122 4.55 7.50 12.80
CA GLU A 122 5.16 8.68 13.43
C GLU A 122 6.43 8.34 14.21
N LYS A 123 6.62 7.08 14.61
CA LYS A 123 7.88 6.61 15.19
C LYS A 123 9.04 6.62 14.18
N HIS A 124 8.74 6.70 12.89
CA HIS A 124 9.67 6.77 11.78
C HIS A 124 9.50 8.09 11.00
N SER A 125 9.13 9.18 11.69
CA SER A 125 8.78 10.46 11.07
C SER A 125 9.89 11.04 10.18
N ALA A 126 11.16 10.91 10.57
CA ALA A 126 12.29 11.37 9.76
C ALA A 126 12.38 10.63 8.42
N PHE A 127 12.21 9.30 8.44
CA PHE A 127 12.15 8.48 7.23
C PHE A 127 10.94 8.84 6.38
N ALA A 128 9.74 8.91 6.99
CA ALA A 128 8.52 9.18 6.25
C ALA A 128 8.54 10.57 5.58
N GLN A 129 9.07 11.58 6.27
CA GLN A 129 9.29 12.91 5.70
C GLN A 129 10.23 12.84 4.49
N ALA A 130 11.42 12.24 4.65
CA ALA A 130 12.39 12.13 3.56
C ALA A 130 11.84 11.34 2.35
N TYR A 131 11.11 10.25 2.63
CA TYR A 131 10.44 9.45 1.62
C TYR A 131 9.44 10.28 0.81
N PHE A 132 8.51 10.96 1.49
CA PHE A 132 7.48 11.72 0.80
C PHE A 132 7.97 13.03 0.19
N ASP A 133 9.04 13.63 0.72
CA ASP A 133 9.72 14.74 0.05
C ASP A 133 10.38 14.27 -1.26
N SER A 134 11.00 13.09 -1.27
CA SER A 134 11.53 12.49 -2.50
C SER A 134 10.42 12.14 -3.49
N VAL A 135 9.29 11.61 -3.03
CA VAL A 135 8.13 11.35 -3.90
C VAL A 135 7.65 12.64 -4.58
N LYS A 136 7.51 13.73 -3.80
CA LYS A 136 7.12 15.06 -4.32
C LYS A 136 8.13 15.64 -5.30
N GLU A 137 9.42 15.57 -4.98
CA GLU A 137 10.50 16.08 -5.83
C GLU A 137 10.47 15.46 -7.25
N HIS A 138 10.00 14.22 -7.36
CA HIS A 138 9.94 13.48 -8.62
C HIS A 138 8.54 13.46 -9.27
N GLY A 139 7.55 14.17 -8.70
CA GLY A 139 6.18 14.21 -9.24
C GLY A 139 5.41 12.89 -9.13
N LEU A 140 5.76 12.04 -8.16
CA LEU A 140 5.20 10.70 -8.01
C LEU A 140 4.04 10.61 -6.99
N GLU A 141 3.54 11.73 -6.47
CA GLU A 141 2.55 11.77 -5.37
C GLU A 141 1.25 11.01 -5.67
N GLU A 142 0.83 11.01 -6.93
CA GLU A 142 -0.39 10.31 -7.38
C GLU A 142 -0.17 8.82 -7.68
N TYR A 143 1.09 8.38 -7.75
CA TYR A 143 1.44 7.04 -8.25
C TYR A 143 2.13 6.17 -7.21
N ILE A 144 2.80 6.77 -6.22
CA ILE A 144 3.59 6.03 -5.23
C ILE A 144 3.19 6.40 -3.81
N GLY A 145 2.96 5.35 -3.03
CA GLY A 145 2.66 5.41 -1.61
C GLY A 145 3.70 4.65 -0.80
N LEU A 146 3.60 4.80 0.51
CA LEU A 146 4.33 4.02 1.49
C LEU A 146 3.42 2.91 2.01
N ARG A 147 3.93 1.68 2.06
CA ARG A 147 3.18 0.53 2.56
C ARG A 147 3.93 -0.16 3.67
N ARG A 148 3.22 -0.56 4.73
CA ARG A 148 3.74 -1.40 5.79
C ARG A 148 3.80 -2.85 5.31
N LEU A 149 4.90 -3.51 5.64
CA LEU A 149 5.10 -4.93 5.42
C LEU A 149 4.54 -5.74 6.58
N THR A 150 3.98 -6.88 6.26
CA THR A 150 3.50 -7.89 7.22
C THR A 150 4.60 -8.90 7.58
N GLY A 151 5.69 -8.93 6.81
CA GLY A 151 6.79 -9.89 6.95
C GLY A 151 6.49 -11.24 6.29
N HIS A 152 5.34 -11.36 5.65
CA HIS A 152 4.87 -12.56 4.96
C HIS A 152 4.83 -12.40 3.44
N GLU A 153 5.18 -11.21 2.93
CA GLU A 153 5.21 -10.93 1.50
C GLU A 153 6.24 -11.81 0.80
N PRO A 154 5.85 -12.60 -0.23
CA PRO A 154 6.81 -13.27 -1.08
C PRO A 154 7.54 -12.23 -1.95
N LYS A 155 8.74 -12.60 -2.43
CA LYS A 155 9.60 -11.71 -3.24
C LYS A 155 8.94 -11.19 -4.50
N GLU A 156 8.08 -12.02 -5.10
CA GLU A 156 7.36 -11.70 -6.31
C GLU A 156 5.90 -12.09 -6.13
N MET A 157 5.01 -11.11 -6.33
CA MET A 157 3.58 -11.28 -6.20
C MET A 157 2.87 -11.02 -7.51
N LEU A 158 1.76 -11.72 -7.69
CA LEU A 158 0.76 -11.42 -8.68
C LEU A 158 -0.52 -10.99 -7.96
N GLU A 159 -0.92 -9.75 -8.19
CA GLU A 159 -2.17 -9.23 -7.68
C GLU A 159 -3.31 -9.56 -8.65
N CYS A 160 -4.32 -10.26 -8.13
CA CYS A 160 -5.50 -10.69 -8.86
C CYS A 160 -6.77 -10.14 -8.19
N THR A 161 -7.74 -9.74 -9.00
CA THR A 161 -9.03 -9.24 -8.53
C THR A 161 -10.14 -10.18 -8.96
N GLU A 162 -10.93 -10.66 -8.00
CA GLU A 162 -12.14 -11.47 -8.23
C GLU A 162 -13.30 -10.84 -7.46
N GLY A 163 -14.27 -10.26 -8.18
CA GLY A 163 -15.32 -9.45 -7.57
C GLY A 163 -14.76 -8.25 -6.79
N LYS A 164 -15.14 -8.13 -5.51
CA LYS A 164 -14.63 -7.10 -4.58
C LYS A 164 -13.54 -7.65 -3.67
N VAL A 165 -12.66 -8.50 -4.19
CA VAL A 165 -11.55 -9.09 -3.42
C VAL A 165 -10.27 -8.99 -4.23
N TYR A 166 -9.19 -8.55 -3.58
CA TYR A 166 -7.83 -8.62 -4.10
C TYR A 166 -7.10 -9.77 -3.43
N ILE A 167 -6.34 -10.53 -4.21
CA ILE A 167 -5.54 -11.64 -3.74
C ILE A 167 -4.13 -11.46 -4.29
N ASN A 168 -3.16 -11.39 -3.39
CA ASN A 168 -1.75 -11.42 -3.75
C ASN A 168 -1.26 -12.86 -3.70
N PHE A 169 -1.08 -13.46 -4.88
CA PHE A 169 -0.48 -14.79 -5.03
C PHE A 169 1.04 -14.68 -5.06
N SER A 170 1.75 -15.67 -4.52
CA SER A 170 3.14 -15.83 -4.88
C SER A 170 3.22 -16.22 -6.35
N ILE A 171 4.13 -15.62 -7.11
CA ILE A 171 4.27 -15.98 -8.53
C ILE A 171 4.63 -17.46 -8.74
N SER A 172 5.24 -18.09 -7.73
CA SER A 172 5.55 -19.53 -7.73
C SER A 172 4.31 -20.43 -7.66
N GLU A 173 3.17 -19.88 -7.24
CA GLU A 173 1.91 -20.62 -7.07
C GLU A 173 1.03 -20.56 -8.33
N VAL A 174 1.35 -19.66 -9.28
CA VAL A 174 0.53 -19.39 -10.47
C VAL A 174 1.24 -19.85 -11.73
N SER A 175 0.56 -20.66 -12.55
CA SER A 175 1.06 -20.97 -13.90
C SER A 175 0.87 -19.77 -14.82
N LEU A 176 1.97 -19.20 -15.31
CA LEU A 176 1.97 -18.06 -16.24
C LEU A 176 1.34 -18.36 -17.61
N SER A 177 0.95 -19.63 -17.88
CA SER A 177 0.27 -20.02 -19.12
C SER A 177 -1.18 -19.54 -19.23
N GLU A 178 -1.83 -19.18 -18.12
CA GLU A 178 -3.24 -18.75 -18.08
C GLU A 178 -3.41 -17.22 -17.94
N THR A 179 -2.33 -16.45 -17.83
CA THR A 179 -2.36 -15.04 -17.45
C THR A 179 -2.68 -14.05 -18.58
N HIS A 180 -3.24 -14.49 -19.72
CA HIS A 180 -3.55 -13.59 -20.85
C HIS A 180 -4.58 -12.50 -20.52
N HIS A 181 -5.28 -12.60 -19.37
CA HIS A 181 -6.19 -11.56 -18.85
C HIS A 181 -5.81 -11.06 -17.44
N GLN A 182 -4.70 -11.52 -16.87
CA GLN A 182 -4.29 -11.17 -15.51
C GLN A 182 -3.05 -10.26 -15.54
N LYS A 183 -3.22 -9.04 -15.03
CA LYS A 183 -2.21 -7.99 -15.10
C LYS A 183 -1.14 -8.25 -14.03
N LYS A 184 0.04 -8.66 -14.49
CA LYS A 184 1.29 -8.55 -13.73
C LYS A 184 1.51 -7.07 -13.43
N LEU A 185 1.46 -6.63 -12.17
CA LEU A 185 2.17 -5.47 -11.63
C LEU A 185 1.78 -5.22 -10.17
N SER A 186 2.50 -5.81 -9.22
CA SER A 186 2.80 -5.15 -7.94
C SER A 186 4.11 -5.74 -7.39
N ARG A 187 5.24 -5.12 -7.75
CA ARG A 187 6.47 -5.32 -6.96
C ARG A 187 6.29 -4.52 -5.68
N CYS A 188 5.79 -5.15 -4.61
CA CYS A 188 6.12 -4.68 -3.27
C CYS A 188 7.60 -5.04 -3.06
N TRP A 189 8.48 -4.06 -3.27
CA TRP A 189 9.90 -4.23 -3.00
C TRP A 189 10.11 -4.29 -1.49
N PRO A 190 10.51 -5.46 -0.94
CA PRO A 190 11.84 -5.53 -0.33
C PRO A 190 12.52 -6.92 -0.35
N LYS A 191 13.80 -6.91 -0.73
CA LYS A 191 14.99 -7.61 -0.19
C LYS A 191 16.09 -7.55 -1.25
#